data_AF-A0A7M1AYT1-F1
#
_entry.id   AF-A0A7M1AYT1-F1
#
_cell.length_a   1.000
_cell.length_b   1.000
_cell.length_c   1.000
_cell.angle_alpha   90.00
_cell.angle_beta   90.00
_cell.angle_gamma   90.00
#
_symmetry.space_group_name_H-M   'P 1'
#
loop_
_entity.id
_entity.type
_entity.pdbx_description
1 polymer ?
#
loop_
_entity_poly.entity_id
_entity_poly.type
_entity_poly.pdbx_seq_one_letter_code
_entity_poly.pdbx_strand_id
1 'polypeptide(L)'
;MFLDGIPKGKIAKLMHRCAGYVGTWISAYFNEGIEALSDNRGGDHKSFLNEEQMRELKKILTTTYPVYAKGWDGHIIADLIEYHFNVKYPRGSIYPILKRLNLTHKVATKIDPKKSEEKISIWKEEVKKLYYL
;
A
#
# COMPACT_ATOMS: atom_id res chain seq x y z
N MET A 1 -28.25 -26.42 -12.59
CA MET A 1 -27.83 -26.92 -13.93
C MET A 1 -27.13 -28.27 -13.85
N PHE A 2 -25.95 -28.38 -13.21
CA PHE A 2 -25.24 -29.67 -13.15
C PHE A 2 -25.98 -30.71 -12.31
N LEU A 3 -26.53 -30.29 -11.15
CA LEU A 3 -27.39 -31.13 -10.30
C LEU A 3 -28.68 -31.56 -11.01
N ASP A 4 -29.12 -30.80 -12.03
CA ASP A 4 -30.30 -31.12 -12.86
C ASP A 4 -29.93 -32.06 -14.03
N GLY A 5 -28.75 -32.70 -13.98
CA GLY A 5 -28.29 -33.65 -15.00
C GLY A 5 -27.73 -33.02 -16.28
N ILE A 6 -27.57 -31.69 -16.34
CA ILE A 6 -27.01 -31.04 -17.53
C ILE A 6 -25.49 -31.30 -17.58
N PRO A 7 -24.96 -31.88 -18.67
CA PRO A 7 -23.54 -32.21 -18.75
C PRO A 7 -22.68 -30.94 -18.80
N LYS A 8 -21.49 -30.99 -18.18
CA LYS A 8 -20.51 -29.89 -18.10
C LYS A 8 -20.29 -29.15 -19.42
N GLY A 9 -20.15 -29.89 -20.53
CA GLY A 9 -19.93 -29.31 -21.85
C GLY A 9 -21.10 -28.45 -22.36
N LYS A 10 -22.34 -28.82 -22.01
CA LYS A 10 -23.54 -28.04 -22.34
C LYS A 10 -23.65 -26.79 -21.46
N ILE A 11 -23.32 -26.92 -20.17
CA ILE A 11 -23.24 -25.77 -19.25
C ILE A 11 -22.22 -24.74 -19.75
N ALA A 12 -21.02 -25.20 -20.16
CA ALA A 12 -19.97 -24.33 -20.69
C ALA A 12 -20.45 -23.50 -21.90
N LYS A 13 -21.17 -24.14 -22.84
CA LYS A 13 -21.78 -23.45 -24.00
C LYS A 13 -22.85 -22.45 -23.57
N LEU A 14 -23.76 -22.83 -22.68
CA LEU A 14 -24.84 -21.96 -22.18
C LEU A 14 -24.30 -20.73 -21.44
N MET A 15 -23.19 -20.88 -20.71
CA MET A 15 -22.60 -19.82 -19.90
C MET A 15 -21.54 -18.99 -20.63
N HIS A 16 -21.23 -19.31 -21.89
CA HIS A 16 -20.12 -18.70 -22.64
C HIS A 16 -18.81 -18.71 -21.83
N ARG A 17 -18.49 -19.87 -21.26
CA ARG A 17 -17.26 -20.13 -20.49
C ARG A 17 -16.60 -21.41 -20.97
N CYS A 18 -15.31 -21.56 -20.67
CA CYS A 18 -14.62 -22.81 -20.98
C CYS A 18 -15.06 -23.95 -20.05
N ALA A 19 -14.98 -25.19 -20.51
CA ALA A 19 -15.36 -26.36 -19.72
C ALA A 19 -14.50 -26.53 -18.45
N GLY A 20 -13.25 -26.04 -18.48
CA GLY A 20 -12.36 -25.99 -17.31
C GLY A 20 -12.92 -25.10 -16.21
N TYR A 21 -13.34 -23.87 -16.56
CA TYR A 21 -13.97 -22.94 -15.62
C TYR A 21 -15.18 -23.58 -14.94
N VAL A 22 -16.11 -24.16 -15.72
CA VAL A 22 -17.28 -24.85 -15.16
C VAL A 22 -16.87 -26.03 -14.27
N GLY A 23 -15.85 -26.80 -14.67
CA GLY A 23 -15.33 -27.91 -13.88
C GLY A 23 -14.75 -27.49 -12.54
N THR A 24 -14.06 -26.35 -12.48
CA THR A 24 -13.54 -25.78 -11.23
C THR A 24 -14.67 -25.49 -10.24
N TRP A 25 -15.74 -24.82 -10.68
CA TRP A 25 -16.88 -24.50 -9.81
C TRP A 25 -17.65 -25.75 -9.36
N ILE A 26 -17.83 -26.73 -10.26
CA ILE A 26 -18.44 -28.02 -9.90
C ILE A 26 -17.61 -28.72 -8.82
N SER A 27 -16.30 -28.82 -9.03
CA SER A 27 -15.40 -29.52 -8.09
C SER A 27 -15.35 -28.82 -6.73
N ALA A 28 -15.26 -27.48 -6.72
CA ALA A 28 -15.30 -26.69 -5.49
C ALA A 28 -16.58 -26.96 -4.69
N TYR A 29 -17.75 -26.95 -5.37
CA TYR A 29 -19.03 -27.24 -4.72
C TYR A 29 -19.09 -28.65 -4.11
N PHE A 30 -18.60 -29.67 -4.81
CA PHE A 30 -18.66 -31.05 -4.29
C PHE A 30 -17.63 -31.33 -3.19
N ASN A 31 -16.51 -30.60 -3.16
CA ASN A 31 -15.48 -30.78 -2.15
C ASN A 31 -15.78 -30.04 -0.85
N GLU A 32 -16.22 -28.79 -0.95
CA GLU A 32 -16.30 -27.83 0.16
C GLU A 32 -17.69 -27.17 0.29
N GLY A 33 -18.66 -27.61 -0.52
CA GLY A 33 -20.03 -27.13 -0.45
C GLY A 33 -20.21 -25.71 -1.00
N ILE A 34 -21.24 -25.03 -0.49
CA ILE A 34 -21.59 -23.68 -0.95
C ILE A 34 -20.55 -22.62 -0.56
N GLU A 35 -19.83 -22.82 0.55
CA GLU A 35 -18.79 -21.90 1.02
C GLU A 35 -17.64 -21.80 0.01
N ALA A 36 -17.31 -22.91 -0.67
CA ALA A 36 -16.30 -22.95 -1.74
C ALA A 36 -16.62 -22.02 -2.92
N LEU A 37 -17.89 -21.62 -3.06
CA LEU A 37 -18.35 -20.75 -4.13
C LEU A 37 -18.31 -19.26 -3.74
N SER A 38 -17.91 -18.94 -2.51
CA SER A 38 -17.75 -17.55 -2.09
C SER A 38 -16.65 -16.87 -2.91
N ASP A 39 -16.83 -15.58 -3.21
CA ASP A 39 -15.79 -14.80 -3.88
C ASP A 39 -14.66 -14.51 -2.88
N ASN A 40 -13.60 -15.30 -2.96
CA ASN A 40 -12.40 -15.14 -2.14
C ASN A 40 -11.32 -14.31 -2.85
N ARG A 41 -11.63 -13.69 -4.00
CA ARG A 41 -10.69 -12.83 -4.70
C ARG A 41 -10.40 -11.58 -3.86
N GLY A 42 -9.12 -11.22 -3.81
CA GLY A 42 -8.66 -10.03 -3.13
C GLY A 42 -8.13 -10.28 -1.72
N GLY A 43 -8.56 -11.33 -1.02
CA GLY A 43 -8.09 -11.61 0.35
C GLY A 43 -8.34 -10.46 1.33
N ASP A 44 -8.25 -10.77 2.61
CA ASP A 44 -8.28 -9.72 3.62
C ASP A 44 -6.90 -9.06 3.63
N HIS A 45 -6.78 -7.85 3.08
CA HIS A 45 -5.54 -7.06 3.10
C HIS A 45 -5.23 -6.57 4.53
N LYS A 46 -5.48 -7.38 5.55
CA LYS A 46 -5.22 -7.05 6.95
C LYS A 46 -3.76 -6.70 7.13
N SER A 47 -3.55 -5.66 7.93
CA SER A 47 -2.20 -5.32 8.39
C SER A 47 -1.71 -6.46 9.28
N PHE A 48 -0.44 -6.87 9.14
CA PHE A 48 0.20 -7.74 10.11
C PHE A 48 0.35 -7.08 11.49
N LEU A 49 0.39 -5.74 11.55
CA LEU A 49 0.28 -4.99 12.80
C LEU A 49 -1.17 -4.92 13.28
N ASN A 50 -1.37 -5.19 14.58
CA ASN A 50 -2.62 -4.96 15.27
C ASN A 50 -2.85 -3.45 15.53
N GLU A 51 -4.02 -3.08 16.06
CA GLU A 51 -4.39 -1.68 16.26
C GLU A 51 -3.51 -0.93 17.27
N GLU A 52 -3.02 -1.62 18.31
CA GLU A 52 -2.13 -1.04 19.31
C GLU A 52 -0.76 -0.72 18.71
N GLN A 53 -0.17 -1.70 18.03
CA GLN A 53 1.10 -1.55 17.31
C GLN A 53 0.99 -0.47 16.23
N MET A 54 -0.15 -0.36 15.56
CA MET A 54 -0.41 0.67 14.56
C MET A 54 -0.43 2.08 15.20
N ARG A 55 -1.09 2.24 16.36
CA ARG A 55 -1.08 3.51 17.11
C ARG A 55 0.31 3.87 17.62
N GLU A 56 1.05 2.89 18.10
CA GLU A 56 2.41 3.08 18.60
C GLU A 56 3.37 3.46 17.47
N LEU A 57 3.33 2.74 16.34
CA LEU A 57 4.10 3.09 15.15
C LEU A 57 3.83 4.53 14.72
N LYS A 58 2.55 4.94 14.67
CA LYS A 58 2.19 6.33 14.35
C LYS A 58 2.85 7.32 15.30
N LYS A 59 2.79 7.06 16.62
CA LYS A 59 3.40 7.90 17.64
C LYS A 59 4.91 8.02 17.45
N ILE A 60 5.61 6.92 17.18
CA ILE A 60 7.06 6.92 16.92
C ILE A 60 7.37 7.79 15.70
N LEU A 61 6.69 7.56 14.58
CA LEU A 61 6.94 8.28 13.32
C LEU A 61 6.64 9.78 13.42
N THR A 62 5.69 10.21 14.25
CA THR A 62 5.36 11.64 14.42
C THR A 62 6.19 12.34 15.50
N THR A 63 6.70 11.61 16.49
CA THR A 63 7.39 12.21 17.66
C THR A 63 8.90 12.16 17.52
N THR A 64 9.42 11.24 16.72
CA THR A 64 10.86 10.98 16.62
C THR A 64 11.37 11.12 15.19
N TYR A 65 12.69 11.14 15.06
CA TYR A 65 13.39 11.22 13.79
C TYR A 65 14.49 10.16 13.73
N PRO A 66 14.74 9.53 12.57
CA PRO A 66 15.83 8.57 12.44
C PRO A 66 17.19 9.25 12.57
N VAL A 67 18.09 8.61 13.30
CA VAL A 67 19.40 9.20 13.70
C VAL A 67 20.32 9.42 12.50
N TYR A 68 20.35 8.49 11.54
CA TYR A 68 21.29 8.50 10.42
C TYR A 68 20.67 8.87 9.07
N ALA A 69 19.42 9.35 9.07
CA ALA A 69 18.71 9.64 7.84
C ALA A 69 18.04 11.02 7.87
N LYS A 70 17.91 11.61 6.68
CA LYS A 70 17.22 12.90 6.50
C LYS A 70 15.70 12.80 6.69
N GLY A 71 15.14 11.65 7.06
CA GLY A 71 13.72 11.45 7.29
C GLY A 71 13.35 9.97 7.33
N TRP A 72 12.09 9.69 7.65
CA TRP A 72 11.54 8.35 7.61
C TRP A 72 11.44 7.85 6.18
N ASP A 73 12.35 6.96 5.81
CA ASP A 73 12.31 6.21 4.56
C ASP A 73 11.62 4.84 4.74
N GLY A 74 11.08 4.29 3.66
CA GLY A 74 10.39 3.00 3.67
C GLY A 74 11.26 1.85 4.20
N HIS A 75 12.57 1.84 3.92
CA HIS A 75 13.48 0.83 4.46
C HIS A 75 13.63 0.94 5.97
N ILE A 76 13.85 2.16 6.46
CA ILE A 76 14.04 2.44 7.89
C ILE A 76 12.78 2.07 8.67
N ILE A 77 11.60 2.36 8.11
CA ILE A 77 10.33 2.00 8.74
C ILE A 77 10.14 0.48 8.77
N ALA A 78 10.51 -0.24 7.71
CA ALA A 78 10.44 -1.71 7.71
C ALA A 78 11.34 -2.31 8.80
N ASP A 79 12.59 -1.83 8.89
CA ASP A 79 13.55 -2.29 9.89
C ASP A 79 13.09 -1.94 11.31
N LEU A 80 12.50 -0.75 11.51
CA LEU A 80 11.90 -0.34 12.78
C LEU A 80 10.77 -1.28 13.19
N ILE A 81 9.87 -1.62 12.26
CA ILE A 81 8.75 -2.51 12.54
C ILE A 81 9.24 -3.93 12.88
N GLU A 82 10.23 -4.44 12.13
CA GLU A 82 10.82 -5.75 12.41
C GLU A 82 11.49 -5.75 13.79
N TYR A 83 12.24 -4.71 14.13
CA TYR A 83 12.92 -4.60 15.43
C TYR A 83 11.96 -4.42 16.61
N HIS A 84 10.98 -3.51 16.49
CA HIS A 84 10.12 -3.11 17.61
C HIS A 84 8.93 -4.05 17.84
N PHE A 85 8.43 -4.68 16.77
CA PHE A 85 7.22 -5.50 16.84
C PHE A 85 7.45 -6.96 16.44
N ASN A 86 8.67 -7.33 16.00
CA ASN A 86 8.99 -8.66 15.46
C ASN A 86 8.07 -9.09 14.30
N VAL A 87 7.64 -8.11 13.49
CA VAL A 87 6.78 -8.31 12.33
C VAL A 87 7.54 -7.93 11.07
N LYS A 88 7.67 -8.87 10.13
CA LYS A 88 8.41 -8.63 8.89
C LYS A 88 7.47 -8.15 7.78
N TYR A 89 7.83 -7.03 7.15
CA TYR A 89 7.11 -6.51 5.97
C TYR A 89 7.99 -6.50 4.72
N PRO A 90 7.41 -6.79 3.54
CA PRO A 90 8.02 -6.43 2.27
C PRO A 90 8.13 -4.91 2.13
N ARG A 91 9.18 -4.44 1.46
CA ARG A 91 9.43 -3.00 1.22
C ARG A 91 8.23 -2.25 0.64
N GLY A 92 7.56 -2.84 -0.36
CA GLY A 92 6.39 -2.25 -1.01
C GLY A 92 5.15 -2.14 -0.12
N SER A 93 5.11 -2.90 0.99
CA SER A 93 3.98 -2.94 1.92
C SER A 93 3.99 -1.79 2.93
N ILE A 94 5.09 -1.06 3.07
CA ILE A 94 5.21 0.06 4.01
C ILE A 94 4.34 1.26 3.58
N TYR A 95 4.26 1.58 2.29
CA TYR A 95 3.46 2.72 1.82
C TYR A 95 1.95 2.55 2.08
N PRO A 96 1.35 1.36 1.86
CA PRO A 96 -0.01 1.07 2.32
C PRO A 96 -0.21 1.26 3.83
N ILE A 97 0.77 0.90 4.67
CA ILE A 97 0.69 1.10 6.13
C ILE A 97 0.67 2.59 6.45
N LEU A 98 1.60 3.37 5.88
CA LEU A 98 1.63 4.83 6.04
C LEU A 98 0.30 5.48 5.63
N LYS A 99 -0.27 5.04 4.50
CA LYS A 99 -1.57 5.51 4.03
C LYS A 99 -2.68 5.24 5.05
N ARG A 100 -2.72 4.04 5.66
CA ARG A 100 -3.68 3.70 6.73
C ARG A 100 -3.50 4.56 7.98
N LEU A 101 -2.27 4.98 8.28
CA LEU A 101 -1.98 5.89 9.38
C LEU A 101 -2.36 7.35 9.10
N ASN A 102 -2.88 7.64 7.90
CA ASN A 102 -3.06 8.99 7.36
C ASN A 102 -1.74 9.78 7.31
N LEU A 103 -0.63 9.09 7.06
CA LEU A 103 0.68 9.68 6.85
C LEU A 103 1.03 9.61 5.36
N THR A 104 1.39 10.75 4.78
CA THR A 104 1.82 10.83 3.38
C THR A 104 3.32 11.03 3.32
N HIS A 105 4.01 10.16 2.60
CA HIS A 105 5.41 10.36 2.27
C HIS A 105 5.54 11.54 1.30
N LYS A 106 6.04 12.69 1.77
CA LYS A 106 6.36 13.83 0.92
C LYS A 106 7.81 13.70 0.46
N VAL A 107 8.00 13.37 -0.82
CA VAL A 107 9.29 13.56 -1.47
C VAL A 107 9.49 15.07 -1.64
N ALA A 108 10.61 15.60 -1.15
CA ALA A 108 10.97 16.99 -1.43
C ALA A 108 11.16 17.17 -2.95
N THR A 109 10.23 17.86 -3.59
CA THR A 109 10.36 18.26 -4.99
C THR A 109 11.44 19.34 -5.09
N LYS A 110 12.34 19.25 -6.09
CA LYS A 110 13.43 20.22 -6.29
C LYS A 110 12.96 21.68 -6.47
N ILE A 111 11.69 21.89 -6.79
CA ILE A 111 11.14 23.19 -7.20
C ILE A 111 9.79 23.37 -6.52
N ASP A 112 9.69 24.42 -5.70
CA ASP A 112 8.40 24.92 -5.21
C ASP A 112 7.69 25.65 -6.37
N PRO A 113 6.48 25.26 -6.79
CA PRO A 113 5.76 25.95 -7.87
C PRO A 113 5.42 27.41 -7.55
N LYS A 114 5.51 27.86 -6.28
CA LYS A 114 5.40 29.26 -5.87
C LYS A 114 6.74 30.00 -5.84
N LYS A 115 7.83 29.33 -6.19
CA LYS A 115 9.17 29.91 -6.26
C LYS A 115 9.25 30.86 -7.46
N SER A 116 8.96 32.14 -7.21
CA SER A 116 9.26 33.21 -8.17
C SER A 116 10.78 33.39 -8.23
N GLU A 117 11.37 33.01 -9.36
CA GLU A 117 12.80 33.22 -9.61
C GLU A 117 13.17 34.71 -9.57
N GLU A 118 12.23 35.57 -9.97
CA GLU A 118 12.36 37.03 -9.94
C GLU A 118 12.53 37.58 -8.51
N LYS A 119 11.77 37.06 -7.53
CA LYS A 119 11.95 37.49 -6.12
C LYS A 119 13.30 37.04 -5.55
N ILE A 120 13.83 35.93 -6.03
CA ILE A 120 15.12 35.39 -5.59
C ILE A 120 16.28 36.17 -6.21
N SER A 121 16.17 36.60 -7.47
CA SER A 121 17.19 37.44 -8.10
C SER A 121 17.23 38.83 -7.47
N ILE A 122 16.07 39.46 -7.23
CA ILE A 122 15.98 40.76 -6.54
C ILE A 122 16.64 40.68 -5.15
N TRP A 123 16.28 39.68 -4.35
CA TRP A 123 16.89 39.50 -3.02
C TRP A 123 18.41 39.28 -3.08
N LYS A 124 18.91 38.50 -4.06
CA LYS A 124 20.36 38.30 -4.24
C LYS A 124 21.08 39.59 -4.59
N GLU A 125 20.48 40.44 -5.43
CA GLU A 125 21.06 41.75 -5.75
C GLU A 125 21.04 42.72 -4.57
N GLU A 126 19.95 42.74 -3.79
CA GLU A 126 19.83 43.55 -2.58
C GLU A 126 20.87 43.15 -1.52
N VAL A 127 21.02 41.85 -1.25
CA VAL A 127 22.02 41.33 -0.32
C VAL A 127 23.44 41.64 -0.80
N LYS A 128 23.70 41.56 -2.11
CA LYS A 128 25.01 41.90 -2.67
C LYS A 128 25.30 43.40 -2.51
N LYS A 129 24.33 44.28 -2.74
CA LYS A 129 24.50 45.73 -2.52
C LYS A 129 24.80 46.08 -1.06
N LEU A 130 24.20 45.37 -0.11
CA LEU A 130 24.46 45.56 1.33
C LEU A 130 25.88 45.15 1.78
N TYR A 131 26.55 44.27 1.05
CA TYR A 131 27.90 43.79 1.37
C TYR A 131 29.03 44.59 0.69
N TYR A 132 28.70 45.46 -0.27
CA TYR A 132 29.63 46.32 -1.00
C TYR A 132 29.47 47.82 -0.64
N LEU A 133 28.74 48.11 0.44
CA LEU A 133 28.68 49.39 1.16
C LEU A 133 29.42 49.23 2.49
#